data_AF-A0A7V0IGP8-F1
#
_entry.id   AF-A0A7V0IGP8-F1
#
_cell.length_a   1.000
_cell.length_b   1.000
_cell.length_c   1.000
_cell.angle_alpha   90.00
_cell.angle_beta   90.00
_cell.angle_gamma   90.00
#
_symmetry.space_group_name_H-M   'P 1'
#
loop_
_entity.id
_entity.type
_entity.pdbx_description
1 polymer ?
#
loop_
_entity_poly.entity_id
_entity_poly.type
_entity_poly.pdbx_seq_one_letter_code
_entity_poly.pdbx_strand_id
1 'polypeptide(L)'
;MRERYSSDSLDSIFWNYVANPRILWEDFGFWYTEVFRRVKKYVDKDFEKKLEAAKKIVSRLDTLTDKSYFGGMMNPAQVLRARTGGKLERLGVFVAAMRVMGIPARLGWDYRSAEYLSPLTNEWERFELPGGKEVKPAERTTGVILAKFVLNGQTTTDVDYYDDFSLNKISDGVFDDITPPKEVADSFVIFRDVPVGEYAFMTGWRNGYGAPFVRIKPFEVSEGTTYVEVEGGFPPPEMVSAGDLVVRKFTGFGEVKIKDVRGRRLKKSDWQKDTLIVAFFDPKHESSISTAKVLAKVEDGPKIIFVATKSRAQAKKFCRQNGLDGRIFYADEETLKKVLKFRQLPSILLLSDGEAIMWTEGLNLAVDKLIEQLLTR
;
A
#
# COMPACT_ATOMS: atom_id res chain seq x y z
N MET A 1 20.08 16.48 30.50
CA MET A 1 20.22 16.60 29.02
C MET A 1 21.00 15.40 28.46
N ARG A 2 20.50 14.19 28.72
CA ARG A 2 21.02 12.90 28.24
C ARG A 2 19.83 11.94 28.24
N GLU A 3 19.11 11.93 27.13
CA GLU A 3 18.07 10.97 26.74
C GLU A 3 17.62 11.39 25.33
N ARG A 4 18.54 11.22 24.36
CA ARG A 4 18.21 11.09 22.95
C ARG A 4 18.76 9.73 22.54
N TYR A 5 18.04 9.02 21.68
CA TYR A 5 18.20 7.59 21.35
C TYR A 5 17.48 6.62 22.31
N SER A 6 16.15 6.68 22.30
CA SER A 6 15.29 5.57 22.76
C SER A 6 14.42 5.10 21.59
N SER A 7 15.02 4.40 20.64
CA SER A 7 14.34 3.36 19.84
C SER A 7 15.28 2.54 18.95
N ASP A 8 16.46 3.05 18.58
CA ASP A 8 17.41 2.26 17.79
C ASP A 8 18.53 1.67 18.66
N SER A 9 18.38 0.42 19.10
CA SER A 9 19.52 -0.35 19.62
C SER A 9 20.58 -0.49 18.51
N LEU A 10 21.85 -0.66 18.85
CA LEU A 10 22.90 -0.95 17.85
C LEU A 10 22.51 -2.13 16.94
N ASP A 11 21.77 -3.10 17.50
CA ASP A 11 21.21 -4.23 16.76
C ASP A 11 20.22 -3.78 15.68
N SER A 12 19.33 -2.83 15.97
CA SER A 12 18.36 -2.31 14.99
C SER A 12 19.05 -1.59 13.81
N ILE A 13 20.10 -0.79 14.06
CA ILE A 13 20.86 -0.11 12.99
C ILE A 13 21.51 -1.13 12.08
N PHE A 14 22.13 -2.16 12.68
CA PHE A 14 22.75 -3.24 11.92
C PHE A 14 21.72 -3.98 11.05
N TRP A 15 20.61 -4.44 11.64
CA TRP A 15 19.60 -5.20 10.90
C TRP A 15 18.93 -4.38 9.81
N ASN A 16 18.58 -3.12 10.09
CA ASN A 16 17.86 -2.26 9.16
C ASN A 16 18.75 -1.73 8.03
N TYR A 17 20.01 -1.41 8.33
CA TYR A 17 20.85 -0.60 7.44
C TYR A 17 22.17 -1.26 7.02
N VAL A 18 22.52 -2.44 7.54
CA VAL A 18 23.71 -3.20 7.11
C VAL A 18 23.33 -4.59 6.58
N ALA A 19 22.56 -5.36 7.36
CA ALA A 19 22.22 -6.75 7.04
C ALA A 19 21.01 -6.90 6.12
N ASN A 20 20.19 -5.86 5.97
CA ASN A 20 19.00 -5.90 5.13
C ASN A 20 19.38 -6.21 3.65
N PRO A 21 18.96 -7.37 3.11
CA PRO A 21 19.31 -7.80 1.76
C PRO A 21 18.53 -7.03 0.68
N ARG A 22 17.57 -6.19 1.07
CA ARG A 22 16.81 -5.33 0.16
C ARG A 22 17.19 -3.87 0.42
N ILE A 23 17.40 -3.13 -0.65
CA ILE A 23 17.71 -1.70 -0.61
C ILE A 23 16.46 -0.88 -0.95
N LEU A 24 15.69 -1.33 -1.95
CA LEU A 24 14.43 -0.71 -2.36
C LEU A 24 13.48 -1.76 -2.98
N TRP A 25 13.05 -1.57 -4.23
CA TRP A 25 12.06 -2.39 -4.93
C TRP A 25 12.70 -3.30 -5.98
N GLU A 26 14.02 -3.49 -5.94
CA GLU A 26 14.74 -4.37 -6.84
C GLU A 26 14.31 -5.83 -6.73
N ASP A 27 14.55 -6.59 -7.79
CA ASP A 27 14.37 -8.04 -7.79
C ASP A 27 15.19 -8.69 -6.67
N PHE A 28 14.54 -9.53 -5.87
CA PHE A 28 15.21 -10.34 -4.85
C PHE A 28 16.36 -11.12 -5.46
N GLY A 29 17.57 -10.91 -4.93
CA GLY A 29 18.77 -11.57 -5.44
C GLY A 29 19.94 -11.49 -4.48
N PHE A 30 20.87 -12.44 -4.62
CA PHE A 30 22.08 -12.53 -3.82
C PHE A 30 23.16 -11.56 -4.33
N TRP A 31 22.97 -10.25 -4.12
CA TRP A 31 23.93 -9.25 -4.57
C TRP A 31 25.15 -9.10 -3.64
N TYR A 32 25.04 -9.51 -2.38
CA TYR A 32 26.07 -9.32 -1.34
C TYR A 32 27.43 -9.88 -1.77
N THR A 33 27.48 -11.12 -2.26
CA THR A 33 28.72 -11.78 -2.70
C THR A 33 29.37 -11.08 -3.88
N GLU A 34 28.57 -10.64 -4.86
CA GLU A 34 29.08 -9.98 -6.06
C GLU A 34 29.67 -8.60 -5.73
N VAL A 35 28.98 -7.85 -4.89
CA VAL A 35 29.46 -6.55 -4.39
C VAL A 35 30.71 -6.75 -3.53
N PHE A 36 30.70 -7.72 -2.60
CA PHE A 36 31.85 -8.04 -1.74
C PHE A 36 33.11 -8.34 -2.53
N ARG A 37 33.03 -9.10 -3.63
CA ARG A 37 34.20 -9.34 -4.50
C ARG A 37 34.86 -8.05 -5.01
N ARG A 38 34.07 -6.99 -5.23
CA ARG A 38 34.57 -5.68 -5.71
C ARG A 38 35.21 -4.86 -4.58
N VAL A 39 34.68 -4.97 -3.35
CA VAL A 39 35.10 -4.14 -2.21
C VAL A 39 35.94 -4.86 -1.15
N LYS A 40 36.15 -6.18 -1.23
CA LYS A 40 36.80 -6.99 -0.19
C LYS A 40 38.12 -6.42 0.34
N LYS A 41 38.94 -5.83 -0.54
CA LYS A 41 40.24 -5.26 -0.19
C LYS A 41 40.15 -3.95 0.63
N TYR A 42 38.96 -3.39 0.78
CA TYR A 42 38.65 -2.18 1.51
C TYR A 42 37.96 -2.44 2.86
N VAL A 43 37.52 -3.67 3.13
CA VAL A 43 36.74 -4.01 4.35
C VAL A 43 37.50 -3.70 5.63
N ASP A 44 38.81 -3.96 5.66
CA ASP A 44 39.68 -3.69 6.81
C ASP A 44 40.42 -2.33 6.71
N LYS A 45 39.98 -1.46 5.80
CA LYS A 45 40.56 -0.11 5.65
C LYS A 45 39.81 0.91 6.49
N ASP A 46 40.42 2.07 6.65
CA ASP A 46 39.76 3.22 7.26
C ASP A 46 38.48 3.62 6.48
N PHE A 47 37.62 4.36 7.17
CA PHE A 47 36.33 4.79 6.66
C PHE A 47 36.46 5.60 5.35
N GLU A 48 37.44 6.49 5.26
CA GLU A 48 37.67 7.32 4.07
C GLU A 48 37.99 6.46 2.83
N LYS A 49 38.85 5.44 2.96
CA LYS A 49 39.14 4.52 1.83
C LYS A 49 37.95 3.67 1.44
N LYS A 50 37.08 3.29 2.39
CA LYS A 50 35.82 2.59 2.10
C LYS A 50 34.89 3.50 1.29
N LEU A 51 34.68 4.73 1.76
CA LEU A 51 33.85 5.72 1.10
C LEU A 51 34.32 6.00 -0.34
N GLU A 52 35.62 6.26 -0.51
CA GLU A 52 36.21 6.50 -1.84
C GLU A 52 36.11 5.26 -2.75
N ALA A 53 36.20 4.05 -2.21
CA ALA A 53 35.97 2.83 -2.98
C ALA A 53 34.53 2.74 -3.49
N ALA A 54 33.53 3.05 -2.65
CA ALA A 54 32.12 3.04 -3.03
C ALA A 54 31.83 4.09 -4.12
N LYS A 55 32.29 5.33 -3.92
CA LYS A 55 32.19 6.40 -4.93
C LYS A 55 32.85 6.00 -6.26
N LYS A 56 34.03 5.38 -6.20
CA LYS A 56 34.78 4.93 -7.38
C LYS A 56 34.08 3.79 -8.14
N ILE A 57 33.34 2.92 -7.46
CA ILE A 57 32.54 1.89 -8.13
C ILE A 57 31.42 2.53 -8.92
N VAL A 58 30.70 3.48 -8.31
CA VAL A 58 29.48 4.08 -8.88
C VAL A 58 29.80 5.06 -10.01
N SER A 59 30.92 5.77 -9.92
CA SER A 59 31.42 6.66 -10.99
C SER A 59 31.84 5.92 -12.27
N ARG A 60 32.04 4.60 -12.20
CA ARG A 60 32.34 3.76 -13.37
C ARG A 60 31.11 3.14 -14.02
N LEU A 61 29.92 3.42 -13.49
CA LEU A 61 28.66 2.95 -14.05
C LEU A 61 28.10 4.01 -15.00
N ASP A 62 27.72 3.56 -16.19
CA ASP A 62 27.03 4.40 -17.15
C ASP A 62 25.60 4.69 -16.68
N THR A 63 25.04 5.80 -17.17
CA THR A 63 23.64 6.16 -16.91
C THR A 63 22.75 5.52 -17.96
N LEU A 64 21.82 4.68 -17.53
CA LEU A 64 20.77 4.18 -18.40
C LEU A 64 19.63 5.21 -18.45
N THR A 65 19.47 5.88 -19.59
CA THR A 65 18.40 6.88 -19.81
C THR A 65 17.13 6.26 -20.40
N ASP A 66 17.29 5.20 -21.19
CA ASP A 66 16.21 4.66 -22.04
C ASP A 66 15.68 3.34 -21.47
N LYS A 67 15.24 3.38 -20.22
CA LYS A 67 14.56 2.23 -19.62
C LYS A 67 13.11 2.24 -20.08
N SER A 68 12.68 1.16 -20.75
CA SER A 68 11.27 1.03 -21.14
C SER A 68 10.38 1.00 -19.90
N TYR A 69 9.11 1.40 -20.05
CA TYR A 69 8.08 1.37 -18.99
C TYR A 69 7.96 0.01 -18.28
N PHE A 70 8.39 -1.09 -18.93
CA PHE A 70 8.37 -2.45 -18.39
C PHE A 70 9.71 -2.95 -17.83
N GLY A 71 10.75 -2.14 -17.82
CA GLY A 71 12.05 -2.51 -17.24
C GLY A 71 12.03 -2.44 -15.71
N GLY A 72 11.87 -3.59 -15.04
CA GLY A 72 11.95 -3.70 -13.57
C GLY A 72 13.30 -3.22 -13.00
N MET A 73 13.31 -2.79 -11.73
CA MET A 73 14.50 -2.26 -11.06
C MET A 73 15.60 -3.32 -10.92
N MET A 74 16.78 -3.04 -11.47
CA MET A 74 17.94 -3.92 -11.34
C MET A 74 18.50 -3.86 -9.91
N ASN A 75 18.79 -5.04 -9.35
CA ASN A 75 19.52 -5.14 -8.10
C ASN A 75 21.01 -4.79 -8.28
N PRO A 76 21.75 -4.48 -7.20
CA PRO A 76 23.14 -4.02 -7.29
C PRO A 76 24.06 -4.94 -8.11
N ALA A 77 23.86 -6.26 -8.06
CA ALA A 77 24.66 -7.21 -8.81
C ALA A 77 24.35 -7.20 -10.32
N GLN A 78 23.09 -6.97 -10.70
CA GLN A 78 22.71 -6.79 -12.10
C GLN A 78 23.31 -5.50 -12.66
N VAL A 79 23.21 -4.39 -11.92
CA VAL A 79 23.83 -3.10 -12.29
C VAL A 79 25.34 -3.23 -12.48
N LEU A 80 26.04 -3.91 -11.56
CA LEU A 80 27.49 -4.13 -11.66
C LEU A 80 27.91 -5.03 -12.83
N ARG A 81 27.05 -5.97 -13.23
CA ARG A 81 27.27 -6.85 -14.39
C ARG A 81 27.02 -6.12 -15.70
N ALA A 82 25.91 -5.39 -15.77
CA ALA A 82 25.54 -4.57 -16.92
C ALA A 82 26.43 -3.33 -17.10
N ARG A 83 27.11 -2.90 -16.03
CA ARG A 83 27.90 -1.65 -15.95
C ARG A 83 27.09 -0.38 -16.23
N THR A 84 25.78 -0.47 -16.12
CA THR A 84 24.86 0.63 -16.36
C THR A 84 23.65 0.49 -15.44
N GLY A 85 22.99 1.61 -15.16
CA GLY A 85 21.74 1.64 -14.41
C GLY A 85 21.14 3.05 -14.37
N GLY A 86 19.87 3.14 -14.03
CA GLY A 86 19.22 4.41 -13.75
C GLY A 86 19.81 5.08 -12.50
N LYS A 87 19.44 6.34 -12.25
CA LYS A 87 19.93 7.14 -11.10
C LYS A 87 19.80 6.36 -9.78
N LEU A 88 18.62 5.83 -9.50
CA LEU A 88 18.30 5.13 -8.26
C LEU A 88 19.05 3.80 -8.10
N GLU A 89 19.22 3.06 -9.19
CA GLU A 89 19.94 1.78 -9.20
C GLU A 89 21.43 1.98 -8.93
N ARG A 90 22.03 3.04 -9.47
CA ARG A 90 23.42 3.42 -9.23
C ARG A 90 23.63 3.85 -7.77
N LEU A 91 22.69 4.61 -7.19
CA LEU A 91 22.68 4.89 -5.76
C LEU A 91 22.51 3.61 -4.92
N GLY A 92 21.70 2.65 -5.39
CA GLY A 92 21.59 1.33 -4.78
C GLY A 92 22.93 0.56 -4.74
N VAL A 93 23.75 0.66 -5.78
CA VAL A 93 25.12 0.09 -5.78
C VAL A 93 26.00 0.77 -4.74
N PHE A 94 25.89 2.09 -4.56
CA PHE A 94 26.61 2.80 -3.51
C PHE A 94 26.23 2.24 -2.13
N VAL A 95 24.93 2.19 -1.84
CA VAL A 95 24.40 1.65 -0.57
C VAL A 95 24.89 0.22 -0.36
N ALA A 96 24.77 -0.65 -1.37
CA ALA A 96 25.24 -2.02 -1.30
C ALA A 96 26.72 -2.12 -0.95
N ALA A 97 27.57 -1.30 -1.57
CA ALA A 97 29.00 -1.28 -1.31
C ALA A 97 29.30 -0.88 0.15
N MET A 98 28.63 0.16 0.65
CA MET A 98 28.77 0.62 2.03
C MET A 98 28.34 -0.46 3.03
N ARG A 99 27.16 -1.06 2.83
CA ARG A 99 26.62 -2.14 3.68
C ARG A 99 27.57 -3.33 3.78
N VAL A 100 28.10 -3.78 2.65
CA VAL A 100 29.01 -4.93 2.57
C VAL A 100 30.35 -4.66 3.27
N MET A 101 30.76 -3.39 3.40
CA MET A 101 31.93 -2.97 4.17
C MET A 101 31.62 -2.67 5.65
N GLY A 102 30.40 -3.00 6.10
CA GLY A 102 29.93 -2.84 7.47
C GLY A 102 29.44 -1.43 7.83
N ILE A 103 29.19 -0.56 6.84
CA ILE A 103 28.74 0.81 7.08
C ILE A 103 27.21 0.87 6.88
N PRO A 104 26.44 1.30 7.89
CA PRO A 104 25.00 1.51 7.74
C PRO A 104 24.70 2.49 6.60
N ALA A 105 23.87 2.07 5.65
CA ALA A 105 23.53 2.89 4.49
C ALA A 105 22.10 2.63 4.00
N ARG A 106 21.50 3.64 3.36
CA ARG A 106 20.15 3.59 2.78
C ARG A 106 20.04 4.54 1.59
N LEU A 107 18.94 4.43 0.84
CA LEU A 107 18.56 5.51 -0.07
C LEU A 107 17.89 6.62 0.75
N GLY A 108 18.12 7.87 0.37
CA GLY A 108 17.40 8.99 0.96
C GLY A 108 15.90 8.87 0.67
N TRP A 109 15.07 9.40 1.56
CA TRP A 109 13.60 9.28 1.45
C TRP A 109 13.02 9.95 0.20
N ASP A 110 13.77 10.89 -0.38
CA ASP A 110 13.43 11.58 -1.63
C ASP A 110 13.94 10.84 -2.89
N TYR A 111 14.59 9.68 -2.73
CA TYR A 111 15.18 8.87 -3.79
C TYR A 111 16.20 9.60 -4.68
N ARG A 112 16.70 10.76 -4.26
CA ARG A 112 17.65 11.57 -5.05
C ARG A 112 19.10 11.31 -4.66
N SER A 113 19.33 10.63 -3.54
CA SER A 113 20.65 10.33 -2.99
C SER A 113 20.72 8.97 -2.27
N ALA A 114 21.94 8.57 -1.95
CA ALA A 114 22.20 7.59 -0.91
C ALA A 114 22.64 8.31 0.37
N GLU A 115 22.44 7.66 1.51
CA GLU A 115 22.84 8.13 2.83
C GLU A 115 23.64 7.03 3.53
N TYR A 116 24.64 7.43 4.31
CA TYR A 116 25.43 6.51 5.14
C TYR A 116 25.66 7.10 6.53
N LEU A 117 25.69 6.26 7.56
CA LEU A 117 26.00 6.69 8.92
C LEU A 117 27.52 6.81 9.06
N SER A 118 28.00 8.05 9.16
CA SER A 118 29.42 8.35 9.27
C SER A 118 29.92 8.04 10.69
N PRO A 119 30.94 7.19 10.87
CA PRO A 119 31.49 6.92 12.19
C PRO A 119 32.28 8.11 12.77
N LEU A 120 32.56 9.13 11.95
CA LEU A 120 33.31 10.32 12.35
C LEU A 120 32.40 11.37 13.02
N THR A 121 31.21 11.57 12.46
CA THR A 121 30.22 12.55 12.95
C THR A 121 29.10 11.88 13.76
N ASN A 122 28.92 10.57 13.61
CA ASN A 122 27.77 9.82 14.10
C ASN A 122 26.43 10.35 13.55
N GLU A 123 26.48 10.89 12.32
CA GLU A 123 25.33 11.45 11.60
C GLU A 123 25.18 10.81 10.22
N TRP A 124 23.97 10.89 9.66
CA TRP A 124 23.69 10.45 8.30
C TRP A 124 24.23 11.48 7.30
N GLU A 125 25.24 11.09 6.52
CA GLU A 125 25.83 11.90 5.46
C GLU A 125 25.30 11.49 4.08
N ARG A 126 25.22 12.46 3.16
CA ARG A 126 24.59 12.29 1.85
C ARG A 126 25.63 12.05 0.76
N PHE A 127 25.35 11.08 -0.11
CA PHE A 127 26.04 10.87 -1.37
C PHE A 127 25.08 11.06 -2.54
N GLU A 128 25.39 12.00 -3.41
CA GLU A 128 24.69 12.21 -4.68
C GLU A 128 25.58 11.77 -5.85
N LEU A 129 24.95 11.29 -6.92
CA LEU A 129 25.70 11.02 -8.15
C LEU A 129 26.24 12.34 -8.71
N PRO A 130 27.48 12.36 -9.26
CA PRO A 130 28.01 13.55 -9.89
C PRO A 130 27.10 14.00 -11.05
N GLY A 131 26.33 15.06 -10.83
CA GLY A 131 25.71 15.86 -11.89
C GLY A 131 26.70 16.92 -12.34
N GLY A 132 26.64 17.38 -13.58
CA GLY A 132 27.65 18.25 -14.23
C GLY A 132 27.90 19.64 -13.62
N LYS A 133 27.53 19.90 -12.36
CA LYS A 133 27.99 21.02 -11.54
C LYS A 133 28.14 20.51 -10.12
N GLU A 134 29.28 20.78 -9.47
CA GLU A 134 29.46 20.55 -8.03
C GLU A 134 28.40 21.34 -7.26
N VAL A 135 27.29 20.69 -6.97
CA VAL A 135 26.35 21.17 -5.97
C VAL A 135 26.97 20.76 -4.64
N LYS A 136 27.43 21.73 -3.85
CA LYS A 136 27.80 21.47 -2.45
C LYS A 136 26.64 20.68 -1.83
N PRO A 137 26.91 19.61 -1.05
CA PRO A 137 25.85 18.92 -0.34
C PRO A 137 25.07 19.97 0.44
N ALA A 138 23.81 20.20 0.07
CA ALA A 138 22.97 21.13 0.81
C ALA A 138 22.91 20.60 2.26
N GLU A 139 23.18 21.46 3.24
CA GLU A 139 22.99 21.12 4.64
C GLU A 139 21.57 20.59 4.80
N ARG A 140 21.46 19.37 5.35
CA ARG A 140 20.18 18.66 5.43
C ARG A 140 19.40 19.23 6.60
N THR A 141 18.61 20.27 6.33
CA THR A 141 17.61 20.74 7.27
C THR A 141 16.43 19.78 7.23
N THR A 142 16.13 19.15 8.37
CA THR A 142 15.05 18.17 8.49
C THR A 142 14.09 18.56 9.61
N GLY A 143 12.83 18.17 9.43
CA GLY A 143 11.80 18.24 10.45
C GLY A 143 11.27 16.88 10.89
N VAL A 144 10.34 16.94 11.82
CA VAL A 144 9.53 15.83 12.30
C VAL A 144 8.08 16.14 11.98
N ILE A 145 7.37 15.20 11.36
CA ILE A 145 5.93 15.30 11.14
C ILE A 145 5.22 14.50 12.23
N LEU A 146 4.29 15.13 12.92
CA LEU A 146 3.31 14.49 13.78
C LEU A 146 1.95 14.54 13.07
N ALA A 147 1.58 13.42 12.46
CA ALA A 147 0.33 13.27 11.71
C ALA A 147 -0.74 12.62 12.60
N LYS A 148 -1.85 13.33 12.81
CA LYS A 148 -3.05 12.79 13.45
C LYS A 148 -4.04 12.38 12.37
N PHE A 149 -4.24 11.08 12.18
CA PHE A 149 -5.20 10.59 11.20
C PHE A 149 -6.61 10.55 11.81
N VAL A 150 -7.57 11.13 11.09
CA VAL A 150 -8.99 11.13 11.43
C VAL A 150 -9.73 10.45 10.29
N LEU A 151 -10.06 9.17 10.48
CA LEU A 151 -10.82 8.39 9.50
C LEU A 151 -12.28 8.33 9.94
N ASN A 152 -13.19 8.81 9.11
CA ASN A 152 -14.63 8.84 9.40
C ASN A 152 -14.96 9.50 10.77
N GLY A 153 -14.22 10.56 11.14
CA GLY A 153 -14.39 11.26 12.41
C GLY A 153 -13.75 10.60 13.63
N GLN A 154 -13.14 9.42 13.47
CA GLN A 154 -12.42 8.73 14.55
C GLN A 154 -10.91 8.89 14.39
N THR A 155 -10.22 9.22 15.48
CA THR A 155 -8.75 9.26 15.50
C THR A 155 -8.21 7.85 15.52
N THR A 156 -7.25 7.54 14.63
CA THR A 156 -6.60 6.22 14.57
C THR A 156 -5.13 6.35 14.18
N THR A 157 -4.32 5.39 14.60
CA THR A 157 -2.92 5.23 14.19
C THR A 157 -2.72 3.97 13.35
N ASP A 158 -3.77 3.15 13.20
CA ASP A 158 -3.81 1.97 12.35
C ASP A 158 -4.11 2.39 10.90
N VAL A 159 -3.08 2.96 10.26
CA VAL A 159 -3.12 3.43 8.87
C VAL A 159 -1.91 2.94 8.11
N ASP A 160 -2.13 2.38 6.92
CA ASP A 160 -1.08 1.81 6.10
C ASP A 160 -0.71 2.67 4.90
N TYR A 161 0.60 2.72 4.65
CA TYR A 161 1.17 3.43 3.51
C TYR A 161 0.71 2.75 2.22
N TYR A 162 0.33 3.55 1.22
CA TYR A 162 -0.27 3.14 -0.07
C TYR A 162 -1.69 2.56 -0.01
N ASP A 163 -2.13 2.04 1.13
CA ASP A 163 -3.49 1.54 1.29
C ASP A 163 -4.44 2.63 1.79
N ASP A 164 -4.07 3.34 2.85
CA ASP A 164 -4.90 4.39 3.47
C ASP A 164 -4.41 5.79 3.11
N PHE A 165 -3.09 5.98 2.94
CA PHE A 165 -2.50 7.26 2.58
C PHE A 165 -1.18 7.16 1.81
N SER A 166 -0.78 8.26 1.17
CA SER A 166 0.61 8.53 0.76
C SER A 166 1.04 9.90 1.26
N LEU A 167 2.34 10.05 1.52
CA LEU A 167 2.99 11.33 1.80
C LEU A 167 3.91 11.67 0.62
N ASN A 168 3.69 12.85 0.06
CA ASN A 168 4.32 13.30 -1.17
C ASN A 168 5.08 14.60 -0.91
N LYS A 169 6.31 14.71 -1.40
CA LYS A 169 7.01 15.99 -1.48
C LYS A 169 6.51 16.73 -2.71
N ILE A 170 6.26 18.02 -2.56
CA ILE A 170 5.91 18.90 -3.67
C ILE A 170 7.18 19.65 -4.07
N SER A 171 7.56 19.55 -5.33
CA SER A 171 8.70 20.28 -5.89
C SER A 171 8.41 20.66 -7.33
N ASP A 172 8.51 21.94 -7.66
CA ASP A 172 8.21 22.48 -8.99
C ASP A 172 6.81 22.09 -9.52
N GLY A 173 5.83 22.03 -8.61
CA GLY A 173 4.45 21.64 -8.92
C GLY A 173 4.24 20.13 -9.17
N VAL A 174 5.26 19.31 -8.96
CA VAL A 174 5.22 17.85 -9.11
C VAL A 174 5.14 17.20 -7.73
N PHE A 175 4.32 16.15 -7.62
CA PHE A 175 4.24 15.28 -6.45
C PHE A 175 5.24 14.12 -6.61
N ASP A 176 6.23 14.06 -5.73
CA ASP A 176 7.17 12.96 -5.62
C ASP A 176 6.82 12.13 -4.37
N ASP A 177 6.52 10.85 -4.56
CA ASP A 177 6.34 9.92 -3.44
C ASP A 177 7.60 9.87 -2.58
N ILE A 178 7.43 10.00 -1.27
CA ILE A 178 8.45 9.65 -0.30
C ILE A 178 7.95 8.47 0.54
N THR A 179 8.82 7.71 1.20
CA THR A 179 8.38 6.64 2.11
C THR A 179 9.21 6.63 3.40
N PRO A 180 9.17 7.70 4.19
CA PRO A 180 9.84 7.70 5.49
C PRO A 180 9.23 6.61 6.39
N PRO A 181 10.02 5.98 7.27
CA PRO A 181 9.51 5.04 8.26
C PRO A 181 8.44 5.71 9.12
N LYS A 182 7.35 4.99 9.37
CA LYS A 182 6.32 5.42 10.32
C LYS A 182 6.65 4.86 11.71
N GLU A 183 6.63 5.74 12.71
CA GLU A 183 6.55 5.38 14.12
C GLU A 183 5.15 5.73 14.64
N VAL A 184 4.73 5.13 15.75
CA VAL A 184 3.46 5.45 16.41
C VAL A 184 3.73 5.82 17.86
N ALA A 185 3.21 6.96 18.30
CA ALA A 185 3.16 7.33 19.70
C ALA A 185 1.86 8.07 20.00
N ASP A 186 1.19 7.69 21.09
CA ASP A 186 -0.12 8.19 21.47
C ASP A 186 -1.14 8.09 20.32
N SER A 187 -1.61 9.25 19.83
CA SER A 187 -2.57 9.38 18.73
C SER A 187 -1.93 9.86 17.43
N PHE A 188 -0.60 9.85 17.35
CA PHE A 188 0.15 10.35 16.21
C PHE A 188 0.92 9.24 15.49
N VAL A 189 0.92 9.35 14.17
CA VAL A 189 1.90 8.72 13.30
C VAL A 189 3.05 9.70 13.09
N ILE A 190 4.26 9.27 13.41
CA ILE A 190 5.45 10.11 13.45
C ILE A 190 6.35 9.76 12.28
N PHE A 191 6.74 10.78 11.51
CA PHE A 191 7.77 10.68 10.48
C PHE A 191 8.93 11.58 10.87
N ARG A 192 10.09 10.98 11.15
CA ARG A 192 11.30 11.71 11.53
C ARG A 192 12.18 11.93 10.31
N ASP A 193 13.09 12.89 10.44
CA ASP A 193 14.20 13.05 9.49
C ASP A 193 13.69 13.37 8.07
N VAL A 194 12.57 14.10 7.99
CA VAL A 194 11.93 14.48 6.73
C VAL A 194 12.55 15.79 6.25
N PRO A 195 13.04 15.90 5.01
CA PRO A 195 13.62 17.15 4.51
C PRO A 195 12.61 18.31 4.62
N VAL A 196 13.07 19.51 4.95
CA VAL A 196 12.18 20.68 4.91
C VAL A 196 11.63 20.93 3.50
N GLY A 197 10.47 21.59 3.45
CA GLY A 197 9.80 21.99 2.21
C GLY A 197 8.31 21.70 2.21
N GLU A 198 7.71 21.78 1.03
CA GLU A 198 6.28 21.60 0.81
C GLU A 198 5.93 20.13 0.60
N TYR A 199 4.84 19.68 1.22
CA TYR A 199 4.37 18.31 1.19
C TYR A 199 2.85 18.25 1.07
N ALA A 200 2.34 17.08 0.73
CA ALA A 200 0.94 16.76 0.92
C ALA A 200 0.75 15.31 1.38
N PHE A 201 -0.19 15.13 2.31
CA PHE A 201 -0.83 13.84 2.47
C PHE A 201 -1.92 13.68 1.43
N MET A 202 -1.98 12.51 0.80
CA MET A 202 -3.08 12.12 -0.07
C MET A 202 -3.79 10.92 0.56
N THR A 203 -5.11 11.06 0.79
CA THR A 203 -5.97 9.95 1.21
C THR A 203 -7.00 9.69 0.13
N GLY A 204 -7.41 8.43 0.00
CA GLY A 204 -8.31 7.98 -1.06
C GLY A 204 -9.52 7.24 -0.52
N TRP A 205 -10.62 7.36 -1.24
CA TRP A 205 -11.78 6.48 -1.11
C TRP A 205 -12.26 6.11 -2.50
N ARG A 206 -12.75 4.89 -2.71
CA ARG A 206 -13.31 4.48 -4.01
C ARG A 206 -14.77 4.16 -3.87
N ASN A 207 -15.55 4.68 -4.81
CA ASN A 207 -16.98 4.41 -4.90
C ASN A 207 -17.26 3.01 -5.49
N GLY A 208 -18.52 2.60 -5.53
CA GLY A 208 -18.94 1.29 -6.05
C GLY A 208 -18.65 1.05 -7.53
N TYR A 209 -18.34 2.09 -8.30
CA TYR A 209 -17.85 2.01 -9.68
C TYR A 209 -16.31 2.01 -9.78
N GLY A 210 -15.61 2.05 -8.64
CA GLY A 210 -14.17 2.18 -8.57
C GLY A 210 -13.66 3.60 -8.85
N ALA A 211 -14.53 4.60 -8.98
CA ALA A 211 -14.10 5.99 -9.15
C ALA A 211 -13.45 6.50 -7.85
N PRO A 212 -12.25 7.10 -7.92
CA PRO A 212 -11.56 7.58 -6.74
C PRO A 212 -12.08 8.96 -6.32
N PHE A 213 -12.33 9.10 -5.04
CA PHE A 213 -12.36 10.35 -4.31
C PHE A 213 -11.00 10.53 -3.64
N VAL A 214 -10.35 11.67 -3.85
CA VAL A 214 -9.01 11.95 -3.32
C VAL A 214 -9.07 13.21 -2.49
N ARG A 215 -8.55 13.17 -1.26
CA ARG A 215 -8.26 14.35 -0.47
C ARG A 215 -6.77 14.64 -0.55
N ILE A 216 -6.43 15.90 -0.74
CA ILE A 216 -5.06 16.38 -0.72
C ILE A 216 -4.94 17.36 0.43
N LYS A 217 -4.12 17.04 1.42
CA LYS A 217 -3.83 17.90 2.57
C LYS A 217 -2.42 18.46 2.41
N PRO A 218 -2.25 19.65 1.82
CA PRO A 218 -0.95 20.30 1.73
C PRO A 218 -0.49 20.81 3.10
N PHE A 219 0.82 20.80 3.31
CA PHE A 219 1.48 21.33 4.52
C PHE A 219 2.96 21.60 4.25
N GLU A 220 3.62 22.28 5.20
CA GLU A 220 5.04 22.60 5.11
C GLU A 220 5.82 21.97 6.28
N VAL A 221 6.94 21.33 5.97
CA VAL A 221 7.88 20.79 6.94
C VAL A 221 8.95 21.84 7.20
N SER A 222 9.05 22.30 8.46
CA SER A 222 10.10 23.21 8.92
C SER A 222 11.15 22.48 9.77
N GLU A 223 12.27 23.14 10.07
CA GLU A 223 13.23 22.67 11.07
C GLU A 223 12.56 22.65 12.46
N GLY A 224 12.10 21.47 12.88
CA GLY A 224 11.30 21.30 14.09
C GLY A 224 10.15 20.34 13.88
N THR A 225 9.11 20.49 14.68
CA THR A 225 7.94 19.62 14.65
C THR A 225 6.81 20.30 13.89
N THR A 226 6.37 19.67 12.80
CA THR A 226 5.15 20.03 12.07
C THR A 226 4.01 19.15 12.52
N TYR A 227 2.89 19.76 12.92
CA TYR A 227 1.65 19.06 13.25
C TYR A 227 0.69 19.11 12.09
N VAL A 228 0.13 17.96 11.73
CA VAL A 228 -0.83 17.85 10.64
C VAL A 228 -1.98 16.94 11.05
N GLU A 229 -3.21 17.39 10.80
CA GLU A 229 -4.38 16.54 10.86
C GLU A 229 -4.71 16.06 9.44
N VAL A 230 -4.82 14.74 9.27
CA VAL A 230 -5.07 14.07 7.99
C VAL A 230 -6.44 13.45 8.02
N GLU A 231 -7.36 13.97 7.21
CA GLU A 231 -8.69 13.41 7.06
C GLU A 231 -8.70 12.29 6.02
N GLY A 232 -9.39 11.20 6.31
CA GLY A 232 -9.63 10.13 5.37
C GLY A 232 -10.99 9.44 5.58
N GLY A 233 -11.23 8.39 4.81
CA GLY A 233 -12.51 7.66 4.82
C GLY A 233 -13.55 8.25 3.87
N PHE A 234 -14.83 8.07 4.18
CA PHE A 234 -15.95 8.44 3.31
C PHE A 234 -15.90 9.91 2.94
N PRO A 235 -16.21 10.26 1.68
CA PRO A 235 -16.45 11.65 1.31
C PRO A 235 -17.54 12.28 2.19
N PRO A 236 -17.53 13.61 2.37
CA PRO A 236 -18.62 14.32 3.02
C PRO A 236 -19.97 13.94 2.38
N PRO A 237 -21.06 13.77 3.16
CA PRO A 237 -22.35 13.31 2.63
C PRO A 237 -22.86 14.11 1.43
N GLU A 238 -22.61 15.41 1.39
CA GLU A 238 -22.95 16.33 0.29
C GLU A 238 -22.20 16.04 -1.02
N MET A 239 -21.08 15.30 -0.95
CA MET A 239 -20.30 14.86 -2.10
C MET A 239 -20.62 13.43 -2.54
N VAL A 240 -21.49 12.72 -1.81
CA VAL A 240 -21.90 11.34 -2.09
C VAL A 240 -23.25 11.35 -2.80
N SER A 241 -23.27 10.92 -4.05
CA SER A 241 -24.48 10.75 -4.87
C SER A 241 -25.00 9.31 -4.85
N ALA A 242 -26.29 9.12 -5.11
CA ALA A 242 -26.83 7.79 -5.40
C ALA A 242 -26.11 7.20 -6.64
N GLY A 243 -25.38 6.09 -6.44
CA GLY A 243 -24.39 5.59 -7.40
C GLY A 243 -23.03 5.36 -6.74
N ASP A 244 -22.65 6.17 -5.75
CA ASP A 244 -21.33 6.09 -5.12
C ASP A 244 -21.20 4.91 -4.16
N LEU A 245 -22.27 4.52 -3.48
CA LEU A 245 -22.32 3.30 -2.66
C LEU A 245 -23.23 2.23 -3.25
N VAL A 246 -24.18 2.64 -4.10
CA VAL A 246 -25.23 1.80 -4.65
C VAL A 246 -25.20 1.95 -6.17
N VAL A 247 -24.47 1.07 -6.87
CA VAL A 247 -24.28 1.16 -8.34
C VAL A 247 -25.59 1.04 -9.13
N ARG A 248 -26.67 0.57 -8.51
CA ARG A 248 -28.00 0.44 -9.13
C ARG A 248 -29.07 0.51 -8.05
N LYS A 249 -30.23 1.06 -8.39
CA LYS A 249 -31.41 0.97 -7.53
C LYS A 249 -31.81 -0.51 -7.33
N PHE A 250 -31.78 -0.99 -6.10
CA PHE A 250 -32.31 -2.31 -5.76
C PHE A 250 -33.84 -2.24 -5.69
N THR A 251 -34.51 -3.07 -6.48
CA THR A 251 -35.98 -3.15 -6.52
C THR A 251 -36.50 -4.49 -6.01
N GLY A 252 -35.66 -5.25 -5.30
CA GLY A 252 -35.92 -6.63 -4.92
C GLY A 252 -35.35 -7.67 -5.90
N PHE A 253 -35.36 -8.92 -5.48
CA PHE A 253 -34.98 -10.05 -6.34
C PHE A 253 -36.10 -10.41 -7.32
N GLY A 254 -35.72 -10.83 -8.53
CA GLY A 254 -36.65 -11.30 -9.56
C GLY A 254 -37.39 -12.58 -9.14
N GLU A 255 -38.49 -12.89 -9.83
CA GLU A 255 -39.42 -13.98 -9.50
C GLU A 255 -38.87 -15.40 -9.76
N VAL A 256 -37.58 -15.54 -10.04
CA VAL A 256 -36.97 -16.83 -10.39
C VAL A 256 -36.99 -17.77 -9.18
N LYS A 257 -37.61 -18.93 -9.34
CA LYS A 257 -37.76 -19.94 -8.28
C LYS A 257 -36.49 -20.78 -8.09
N ILE A 258 -35.41 -20.16 -7.63
CA ILE A 258 -34.18 -20.87 -7.26
C ILE A 258 -34.26 -21.46 -5.84
N LYS A 259 -33.53 -22.55 -5.62
CA LYS A 259 -33.43 -23.24 -4.32
C LYS A 259 -32.01 -23.16 -3.79
N ASP A 260 -31.89 -23.03 -2.47
CA ASP A 260 -30.60 -23.12 -1.78
C ASP A 260 -30.04 -24.54 -1.80
N VAL A 261 -28.80 -24.73 -1.32
CA VAL A 261 -28.16 -26.05 -1.20
C VAL A 261 -28.87 -26.98 -0.22
N ARG A 262 -29.92 -26.54 0.49
CA ARG A 262 -30.79 -27.34 1.37
C ARG A 262 -32.20 -27.52 0.78
N GLY A 263 -32.45 -27.06 -0.45
CA GLY A 263 -33.74 -27.19 -1.15
C GLY A 263 -34.78 -26.11 -0.84
N ARG A 264 -34.45 -25.09 -0.05
CA ARG A 264 -35.39 -24.02 0.36
C ARG A 264 -35.35 -22.86 -0.64
N ARG A 265 -36.51 -22.33 -1.02
CA ARG A 265 -36.64 -21.17 -1.92
C ARG A 265 -36.35 -19.85 -1.22
N LEU A 266 -35.85 -18.86 -1.97
CA LEU A 266 -35.76 -17.48 -1.52
C LEU A 266 -37.17 -16.89 -1.36
N LYS A 267 -37.45 -16.28 -0.22
CA LYS A 267 -38.72 -15.60 0.08
C LYS A 267 -38.46 -14.11 0.28
N LYS A 268 -39.51 -13.30 0.09
CA LYS A 268 -39.44 -11.85 0.33
C LYS A 268 -39.01 -11.52 1.76
N SER A 269 -39.51 -12.28 2.74
CA SER A 269 -39.14 -12.17 4.15
C SER A 269 -37.66 -12.44 4.44
N ASP A 270 -36.93 -13.10 3.55
CA ASP A 270 -35.52 -13.45 3.78
C ASP A 270 -34.59 -12.24 3.62
N TRP A 271 -35.05 -11.13 3.04
CA TRP A 271 -34.23 -9.94 2.74
C TRP A 271 -34.91 -8.61 3.10
N GLN A 272 -36.12 -8.63 3.64
CA GLN A 272 -36.90 -7.43 3.98
C GLN A 272 -36.81 -7.00 5.45
N LYS A 273 -36.04 -7.71 6.27
CA LYS A 273 -35.91 -7.41 7.69
C LYS A 273 -34.45 -7.48 8.08
N ASP A 274 -34.06 -6.53 8.91
CA ASP A 274 -32.71 -6.42 9.46
C ASP A 274 -31.68 -6.16 8.36
N THR A 275 -30.42 -6.07 8.79
CA THR A 275 -29.29 -5.91 7.88
C THR A 275 -28.88 -7.26 7.29
N LEU A 276 -28.72 -7.33 5.97
CA LEU A 276 -28.38 -8.56 5.24
C LEU A 276 -27.29 -8.31 4.19
N ILE A 277 -26.28 -9.17 4.18
CA ILE A 277 -25.28 -9.20 3.12
C ILE A 277 -25.74 -10.18 2.03
N VAL A 278 -25.74 -9.71 0.79
CA VAL A 278 -26.06 -10.56 -0.38
C VAL A 278 -24.92 -10.53 -1.36
N ALA A 279 -24.39 -11.69 -1.72
CA ALA A 279 -23.23 -11.79 -2.58
C ALA A 279 -23.44 -12.75 -3.75
N PHE A 280 -23.02 -12.35 -4.94
CA PHE A 280 -23.01 -13.17 -6.14
C PHE A 280 -21.57 -13.35 -6.62
N PHE A 281 -21.18 -14.59 -6.90
CA PHE A 281 -19.81 -14.95 -7.30
C PHE A 281 -19.78 -15.88 -8.51
N ASP A 282 -18.74 -15.75 -9.34
CA ASP A 282 -18.34 -16.78 -10.31
C ASP A 282 -17.13 -17.55 -9.77
N PRO A 283 -17.24 -18.86 -9.51
CA PRO A 283 -16.15 -19.66 -8.96
C PRO A 283 -14.94 -19.82 -9.90
N LYS A 284 -15.03 -19.38 -11.17
CA LYS A 284 -13.95 -19.48 -12.16
C LYS A 284 -13.15 -18.20 -12.33
N HIS A 285 -13.64 -17.06 -11.86
CA HIS A 285 -12.98 -15.76 -12.06
C HIS A 285 -12.21 -15.32 -10.81
N GLU A 286 -10.95 -14.92 -10.99
CA GLU A 286 -10.08 -14.47 -9.89
C GLU A 286 -10.72 -13.33 -9.10
N SER A 287 -11.37 -12.36 -9.78
CA SER A 287 -12.04 -11.26 -9.09
C SER A 287 -13.08 -11.72 -8.07
N SER A 288 -13.82 -12.80 -8.36
CA SER A 288 -14.78 -13.38 -7.42
C SER A 288 -14.08 -14.12 -6.28
N ILE A 289 -12.96 -14.80 -6.55
CA ILE A 289 -12.17 -15.51 -5.54
C ILE A 289 -11.55 -14.53 -4.56
N SER A 290 -10.89 -13.47 -5.06
CA SER A 290 -10.24 -12.47 -4.20
C SER A 290 -11.27 -11.72 -3.34
N THR A 291 -12.37 -11.23 -3.93
CA THR A 291 -13.45 -10.55 -3.18
C THR A 291 -14.12 -11.50 -2.18
N ALA A 292 -14.31 -12.79 -2.48
CA ALA A 292 -14.90 -13.76 -1.56
C ALA A 292 -14.06 -13.94 -0.29
N LYS A 293 -12.73 -14.03 -0.43
CA LYS A 293 -11.81 -14.17 0.72
C LYS A 293 -11.84 -12.93 1.63
N VAL A 294 -11.98 -11.75 1.03
CA VAL A 294 -12.11 -10.49 1.76
C VAL A 294 -13.46 -10.45 2.48
N LEU A 295 -14.57 -10.72 1.79
CA LEU A 295 -15.91 -10.75 2.38
C LEU A 295 -16.05 -11.74 3.55
N ALA A 296 -15.31 -12.84 3.51
CA ALA A 296 -15.32 -13.84 4.58
C ALA A 296 -14.78 -13.33 5.93
N LYS A 297 -14.07 -12.20 5.94
CA LYS A 297 -13.60 -11.54 7.16
C LYS A 297 -14.70 -10.79 7.91
N VAL A 298 -15.82 -10.48 7.24
CA VAL A 298 -16.96 -9.83 7.88
C VAL A 298 -17.66 -10.83 8.80
N GLU A 299 -17.43 -10.72 10.11
CA GLU A 299 -17.96 -11.65 11.11
C GLU A 299 -19.47 -11.43 11.34
N ASP A 300 -19.92 -10.19 11.27
CA ASP A 300 -21.29 -9.81 11.61
C ASP A 300 -22.27 -9.87 10.45
N GLY A 301 -23.51 -10.25 10.79
CA GLY A 301 -24.68 -10.17 9.92
C GLY A 301 -24.98 -11.43 9.11
N PRO A 302 -26.26 -11.71 8.84
CA PRO A 302 -26.67 -12.82 7.98
C PRO A 302 -26.18 -12.62 6.54
N LYS A 303 -25.77 -13.73 5.91
CA LYS A 303 -25.28 -13.73 4.51
C LYS A 303 -26.13 -14.64 3.62
N ILE A 304 -26.49 -14.16 2.45
CA ILE A 304 -27.03 -14.95 1.34
C ILE A 304 -26.02 -14.95 0.19
N ILE A 305 -25.60 -16.12 -0.25
CA ILE A 305 -24.53 -16.29 -1.24
C ILE A 305 -25.06 -17.02 -2.45
N PHE A 306 -24.90 -16.44 -3.62
CA PHE A 306 -25.21 -17.02 -4.92
C PHE A 306 -23.92 -17.36 -5.66
N VAL A 307 -23.77 -18.62 -6.08
CA VAL A 307 -22.60 -19.08 -6.83
C VAL A 307 -23.01 -19.46 -8.25
N ALA A 308 -22.40 -18.86 -9.26
CA ALA A 308 -22.66 -19.08 -10.68
C ALA A 308 -22.14 -20.46 -11.15
N THR A 309 -22.80 -21.53 -10.72
CA THR A 309 -22.53 -22.91 -11.13
C THR A 309 -23.82 -23.74 -11.14
N LYS A 310 -23.90 -24.71 -12.04
CA LYS A 310 -24.96 -25.72 -12.07
C LYS A 310 -24.75 -26.84 -11.03
N SER A 311 -23.57 -26.92 -10.42
CA SER A 311 -23.20 -28.00 -9.48
C SER A 311 -23.32 -27.56 -8.03
N ARG A 312 -24.22 -28.21 -7.29
CA ARG A 312 -24.36 -28.07 -5.82
C ARG A 312 -23.04 -28.31 -5.09
N ALA A 313 -22.28 -29.32 -5.53
CA ALA A 313 -21.01 -29.68 -4.92
C ALA A 313 -19.95 -28.60 -5.15
N GLN A 314 -19.91 -28.02 -6.35
CA GLN A 314 -18.98 -26.94 -6.68
C GLN A 314 -19.30 -25.66 -5.90
N ALA A 315 -20.57 -25.29 -5.76
CA ALA A 315 -20.98 -24.13 -4.96
C ALA A 315 -20.55 -24.27 -3.49
N LYS A 316 -20.80 -25.43 -2.87
CA LYS A 316 -20.35 -25.71 -1.50
C LYS A 316 -18.82 -25.68 -1.38
N LYS A 317 -18.10 -26.26 -2.35
CA LYS A 317 -16.65 -26.27 -2.37
C LYS A 317 -16.08 -24.85 -2.44
N PHE A 318 -16.63 -24.00 -3.32
CA PHE A 318 -16.23 -22.60 -3.46
C PHE A 318 -16.40 -21.83 -2.15
N CYS A 319 -17.57 -21.88 -1.52
CA CYS A 319 -17.80 -21.17 -0.25
C CYS A 319 -16.84 -21.65 0.84
N ARG A 320 -16.70 -22.98 1.01
CA ARG A 320 -15.79 -23.57 2.01
C ARG A 320 -14.33 -23.18 1.79
N GLN A 321 -13.85 -23.17 0.55
CA GLN A 321 -12.45 -22.84 0.24
C GLN A 321 -12.12 -21.37 0.47
N ASN A 322 -13.12 -20.49 0.42
CA ASN A 322 -12.93 -19.05 0.61
C ASN A 322 -13.44 -18.56 1.97
N GLY A 323 -13.76 -19.46 2.91
CA GLY A 323 -14.20 -19.09 4.26
C GLY A 323 -15.61 -18.50 4.33
N LEU A 324 -16.38 -18.54 3.25
CA LEU A 324 -17.72 -17.95 3.20
C LEU A 324 -18.75 -18.79 3.95
N ASP A 325 -19.53 -18.13 4.80
CA ASP A 325 -20.63 -18.70 5.56
C ASP A 325 -22.00 -18.12 5.13
N GLY A 326 -23.09 -18.74 5.59
CA GLY A 326 -24.45 -18.31 5.28
C GLY A 326 -25.23 -19.21 4.32
N ARG A 327 -26.29 -18.66 3.73
CA ARG A 327 -27.26 -19.41 2.92
C ARG A 327 -26.85 -19.43 1.45
N ILE A 328 -26.43 -20.61 0.98
CA ILE A 328 -25.85 -20.78 -0.35
C ILE A 328 -26.92 -21.19 -1.37
N PHE A 329 -27.02 -20.43 -2.45
CA PHE A 329 -27.78 -20.70 -3.67
C PHE A 329 -26.81 -20.91 -4.84
N TYR A 330 -27.26 -21.65 -5.85
CA TYR A 330 -26.47 -21.92 -7.04
C TYR A 330 -27.37 -22.06 -8.27
N ALA A 331 -26.90 -21.51 -9.39
CA ALA A 331 -27.48 -21.66 -10.72
C ALA A 331 -26.44 -21.19 -11.75
N ASP A 332 -26.67 -21.37 -13.05
CA ASP A 332 -25.85 -20.68 -14.07
C ASP A 332 -26.00 -19.16 -13.99
N GLU A 333 -25.02 -18.44 -14.57
CA GLU A 333 -24.96 -16.98 -14.53
C GLU A 333 -26.21 -16.32 -15.13
N GLU A 334 -26.74 -16.84 -16.24
CA GLU A 334 -27.95 -16.31 -16.87
C GLU A 334 -29.17 -16.38 -15.94
N THR A 335 -29.31 -17.50 -15.21
CA THR A 335 -30.35 -17.66 -14.20
C THR A 335 -30.15 -16.70 -13.04
N LEU A 336 -28.91 -16.52 -12.57
CA LEU A 336 -28.61 -15.56 -11.49
C LEU A 336 -28.82 -14.10 -11.93
N LYS A 337 -28.52 -13.74 -13.19
CA LYS A 337 -28.82 -12.41 -13.77
C LYS A 337 -30.31 -12.08 -13.77
N LYS A 338 -31.17 -13.09 -13.84
CA LYS A 338 -32.64 -12.94 -13.69
C LYS A 338 -33.07 -12.78 -12.24
N VAL A 339 -32.29 -13.28 -11.28
CA VAL A 339 -32.51 -13.09 -9.83
C VAL A 339 -32.13 -11.66 -9.44
N LEU A 340 -30.95 -11.22 -9.85
CA LEU A 340 -30.44 -9.87 -9.62
C LEU A 340 -29.81 -9.37 -10.92
N LYS A 341 -30.26 -8.21 -11.42
CA LYS A 341 -29.81 -7.62 -12.69
C LYS A 341 -28.40 -7.01 -12.60
N PHE A 342 -27.42 -7.76 -12.10
CA PHE A 342 -26.02 -7.33 -12.06
C PHE A 342 -25.44 -7.28 -13.48
N ARG A 343 -24.50 -6.36 -13.75
CA ARG A 343 -23.72 -6.36 -15.00
C ARG A 343 -22.46 -7.20 -14.88
N GLN A 344 -21.83 -7.18 -13.71
CA GLN A 344 -20.54 -7.85 -13.47
C GLN A 344 -20.54 -8.66 -12.17
N LEU A 345 -19.76 -9.74 -12.17
CA LEU A 345 -19.44 -10.52 -10.98
C LEU A 345 -18.00 -10.23 -10.51
N PRO A 346 -17.72 -10.25 -9.19
CA PRO A 346 -18.69 -10.45 -8.12
C PRO A 346 -19.64 -9.26 -7.95
N SER A 347 -20.82 -9.48 -7.36
CA SER A 347 -21.79 -8.42 -7.05
C SER A 347 -22.22 -8.55 -5.61
N ILE A 348 -21.91 -7.53 -4.79
CA ILE A 348 -22.11 -7.54 -3.33
C ILE A 348 -23.06 -6.42 -2.94
N LEU A 349 -24.07 -6.75 -2.14
CA LEU A 349 -25.07 -5.84 -1.62
C LEU A 349 -25.07 -5.89 -0.09
N LEU A 350 -25.24 -4.73 0.53
CA LEU A 350 -25.66 -4.61 1.92
C LEU A 350 -27.08 -4.05 1.90
N LEU A 351 -28.02 -4.83 2.40
CA LEU A 351 -29.41 -4.45 2.52
C LEU A 351 -29.73 -4.07 3.97
N SER A 352 -30.55 -3.05 4.17
CA SER A 352 -31.16 -2.69 5.46
C SER A 352 -32.65 -2.51 5.24
N ASP A 353 -33.47 -3.31 5.94
CA ASP A 353 -34.95 -3.30 5.82
C ASP A 353 -35.47 -3.42 4.37
N GLY A 354 -34.75 -4.19 3.56
CA GLY A 354 -35.08 -4.44 2.15
C GLY A 354 -34.65 -3.35 1.16
N GLU A 355 -33.96 -2.31 1.63
CA GLU A 355 -33.34 -1.30 0.79
C GLU A 355 -31.83 -1.54 0.69
N ALA A 356 -31.24 -1.29 -0.48
CA ALA A 356 -29.78 -1.39 -0.63
C ALA A 356 -29.12 -0.11 -0.14
N ILE A 357 -28.31 -0.23 0.92
CA ILE A 357 -27.43 0.83 1.42
C ILE A 357 -26.02 0.71 0.83
N MET A 358 -25.70 -0.46 0.27
CA MET A 358 -24.51 -0.70 -0.55
C MET A 358 -24.86 -1.66 -1.69
N TRP A 359 -24.33 -1.41 -2.89
CA TRP A 359 -24.26 -2.35 -3.99
C TRP A 359 -23.00 -2.06 -4.80
N THR A 360 -22.07 -3.00 -4.83
CA THR A 360 -20.84 -2.96 -5.64
C THR A 360 -20.81 -4.11 -6.65
N GLU A 361 -20.19 -3.89 -7.81
CA GLU A 361 -19.99 -4.90 -8.85
C GLU A 361 -18.52 -4.89 -9.31
N GLY A 362 -17.93 -6.06 -9.56
CA GLY A 362 -16.52 -6.20 -9.94
C GLY A 362 -15.57 -6.45 -8.76
N LEU A 363 -14.26 -6.48 -9.05
CA LEU A 363 -13.23 -6.70 -8.03
C LEU A 363 -13.26 -5.58 -6.99
N ASN A 364 -13.45 -5.95 -5.72
CA ASN A 364 -13.39 -5.01 -4.61
C ASN A 364 -12.68 -5.67 -3.42
N LEU A 365 -11.42 -5.27 -3.21
CA LEU A 365 -10.55 -5.82 -2.17
C LEU A 365 -10.74 -5.15 -0.79
N ALA A 366 -11.64 -4.17 -0.70
CA ALA A 366 -11.95 -3.43 0.53
C ALA A 366 -13.44 -3.56 0.92
N VAL A 367 -14.15 -4.57 0.40
CA VAL A 367 -15.59 -4.75 0.65
C VAL A 367 -15.91 -5.07 2.11
N ASP A 368 -14.97 -5.72 2.82
CA ASP A 368 -15.04 -5.99 4.26
C ASP A 368 -15.05 -4.69 5.06
N LYS A 369 -14.03 -3.86 4.87
CA LYS A 369 -13.89 -2.54 5.51
C LYS A 369 -15.11 -1.67 5.21
N LEU A 370 -15.60 -1.69 3.97
CA LEU A 370 -16.77 -0.91 3.57
C LEU A 370 -18.05 -1.37 4.30
N ILE A 371 -18.28 -2.67 4.44
CA ILE A 371 -19.44 -3.21 5.16
C ILE A 371 -19.32 -2.90 6.65
N GLU A 372 -18.18 -3.19 7.28
CA GLU A 372 -17.95 -2.92 8.71
C GLU A 372 -18.25 -1.46 9.05
N GLN A 373 -17.71 -0.53 8.26
CA GLN A 373 -17.94 0.90 8.45
C GLN A 373 -19.42 1.31 8.31
N LEU A 374 -20.19 0.67 7.44
CA LEU A 374 -21.62 0.93 7.29
C LEU A 374 -22.46 0.30 8.41
N LEU A 375 -21.98 -0.78 9.03
CA LEU A 375 -22.62 -1.43 10.18
C LEU A 375 -22.35 -0.71 11.50
N THR A 376 -21.21 -0.02 11.65
CA THR A 376 -20.83 0.72 12.86
C THR A 376 -21.38 2.15 12.95
N ARG A 377 -22.21 2.57 11.98
CA ARG A 377 -22.80 3.92 11.94
C ARG A 377 -23.96 4.11 12.89
#